data_AF-A0A1Q4VX57-F1
#
_entry.id   AF-A0A1Q4VX57-F1
#
_cell.length_a   1.000
_cell.length_b   1.000
_cell.length_c   1.000
_cell.angle_alpha   90.00
_cell.angle_beta   90.00
_cell.angle_gamma   90.00
#
_symmetry.space_group_name_H-M   'P 1'
#
loop_
_entity.id
_entity.type
_entity.pdbx_description
1 polymer ?
#
loop_
_entity_poly.entity_id
_entity_poly.type
_entity_poly.pdbx_seq_one_letter_code
_entity_poly.pdbx_strand_id
1 'polypeptide(L)'
;MLNSPVAAVRAARRARSGAVGAALAAAAFLVAATLMPGAAQARPPEERVGPAARVAACVTRDGSQHVDWTGAWFDHDVVCDNTRGDVRLQSFSDSPVVARMLTTRSWFVCWKTGDPTPAGNSFWYYTQGDEIVSRPSAKGWGYLPGNLVHSGAHPAPGVPKCQWALQDEAAKTQSPAGPAASHGDRAATHGVRAAAHRPSGICQLRSNVSHTDFTGKNFTRDLYCENVVGDVYAKTENYAMVVGKLITTLSWFVCWETGELHAGQNRIWYYTQGDRILNWPQRKGWGYIPAYRLTTTVDPFPGLPACVPGKTSPGLKQAAGDRR
;
A
#
# COMPACT_ATOMS: atom_id res chain seq x y z
N MET A 1 -24.28 -5.49 -60.25
CA MET A 1 -25.69 -5.79 -59.94
C MET A 1 -25.76 -5.99 -58.43
N LEU A 2 -26.13 -4.94 -57.71
CA LEU A 2 -27.44 -4.71 -57.05
C LEU A 2 -27.47 -5.40 -55.67
N ASN A 3 -27.88 -4.82 -54.55
CA ASN A 3 -28.18 -3.47 -54.08
C ASN A 3 -28.57 -3.68 -52.58
N SER A 4 -28.20 -2.79 -51.66
CA SER A 4 -28.97 -2.60 -50.41
C SER A 4 -30.32 -1.96 -50.74
N PRO A 5 -31.39 -2.09 -49.91
CA PRO A 5 -31.70 -1.04 -48.91
C PRO A 5 -32.50 -1.57 -47.64
N VAL A 6 -32.36 -1.07 -46.39
CA VAL A 6 -32.76 0.20 -45.69
C VAL A 6 -33.99 0.02 -44.74
N ALA A 7 -33.78 0.45 -43.47
CA ALA A 7 -34.69 1.11 -42.48
C ALA A 7 -35.91 0.35 -41.89
N ALA A 8 -36.47 0.65 -40.71
CA ALA A 8 -36.29 1.61 -39.61
C ALA A 8 -37.01 1.02 -38.35
N VAL A 9 -36.86 1.51 -37.11
CA VAL A 9 -37.66 2.61 -36.51
C VAL A 9 -37.35 2.71 -34.99
N ARG A 10 -37.35 3.98 -34.47
CA ARG A 10 -37.55 4.45 -33.06
C ARG A 10 -36.35 4.33 -32.09
N ALA A 11 -36.05 5.31 -31.22
CA ALA A 11 -36.72 6.57 -30.87
C ALA A 11 -35.72 7.55 -30.25
N ALA A 12 -35.96 8.83 -30.49
CA ALA A 12 -35.28 9.98 -29.91
C ALA A 12 -35.69 10.22 -28.44
N ARG A 13 -34.75 10.57 -27.57
CA ARG A 13 -35.01 11.41 -26.40
C ARG A 13 -33.93 12.47 -26.22
N ARG A 14 -34.41 13.71 -26.31
CA ARG A 14 -33.73 14.98 -26.04
C ARG A 14 -33.49 15.17 -24.53
N ALA A 15 -32.34 15.71 -24.15
CA ALA A 15 -32.13 16.50 -22.94
C ALA A 15 -31.00 17.50 -23.25
N ARG A 16 -31.31 18.69 -23.78
CA ARG A 16 -31.51 19.96 -23.05
C ARG A 16 -30.35 20.29 -22.07
N SER A 17 -29.29 20.84 -22.64
CA SER A 17 -28.31 21.66 -21.93
C SER A 17 -28.91 23.05 -21.67
N GLY A 18 -29.11 23.39 -20.40
CA GLY A 18 -29.47 24.74 -19.96
C GLY A 18 -28.33 25.30 -19.12
N ALA A 19 -27.58 26.24 -19.69
CA ALA A 19 -26.67 27.10 -18.94
C ALA A 19 -27.52 28.17 -18.22
N VAL A 20 -27.40 28.28 -16.90
CA VAL A 20 -28.02 29.34 -16.12
C VAL A 20 -26.93 30.30 -15.64
N GLY A 21 -27.24 31.58 -15.88
CA GLY A 21 -26.35 32.72 -15.77
C GLY A 21 -25.77 32.98 -14.38
N ALA A 22 -24.61 33.61 -14.41
CA ALA A 22 -24.04 34.39 -13.33
C ALA A 22 -24.75 35.75 -13.24
N ALA A 23 -25.18 36.15 -12.05
CA ALA A 23 -25.44 37.55 -11.71
C ALA A 23 -25.36 37.77 -10.18
N LEU A 24 -24.40 38.62 -9.80
CA LEU A 24 -24.44 39.71 -8.81
C LEU A 24 -25.25 39.55 -7.51
N ALA A 25 -24.59 39.77 -6.37
CA ALA A 25 -24.89 40.92 -5.50
C ALA A 25 -23.92 41.00 -4.31
N ALA A 26 -23.24 42.14 -4.20
CA ALA A 26 -22.57 42.58 -2.99
C ALA A 26 -23.63 43.06 -1.97
N ALA A 27 -23.50 42.64 -0.72
CA ALA A 27 -24.21 43.24 0.41
C ALA A 27 -23.23 43.46 1.55
N ALA A 28 -22.79 44.72 1.68
CA ALA A 28 -22.12 45.22 2.86
C ALA A 28 -23.17 45.42 3.96
N PHE A 29 -22.97 44.77 5.12
CA PHE A 29 -23.70 45.10 6.33
C PHE A 29 -22.73 45.76 7.33
N LEU A 30 -22.88 47.08 7.46
CA LEU A 30 -22.53 47.81 8.67
C LEU A 30 -23.41 47.29 9.81
N VAL A 31 -22.81 46.88 10.93
CA VAL A 31 -23.50 46.80 12.21
C VAL A 31 -22.77 47.70 13.20
N ALA A 32 -23.52 48.70 13.65
CA ALA A 32 -23.13 49.72 14.59
C ALA A 32 -22.88 49.13 15.99
N ALA A 33 -21.87 49.67 16.66
CA ALA A 33 -21.60 49.46 18.06
C ALA A 33 -22.64 50.17 18.93
N THR A 34 -23.35 49.41 19.77
CA THR A 34 -24.15 49.94 20.88
C THR A 34 -23.50 49.49 22.20
N LEU A 35 -22.96 50.48 22.92
CA LEU A 35 -22.57 50.39 24.32
C LEU A 35 -23.84 50.34 25.19
N MET A 36 -23.98 49.29 26.00
CA MET A 36 -24.95 49.21 27.10
C MET A 36 -24.22 48.91 28.41
N PRO A 37 -24.56 49.58 29.53
CA PRO A 37 -23.98 49.33 30.84
C PRO A 37 -24.72 48.21 31.60
N GLY A 38 -23.95 47.37 32.29
CA GLY A 38 -24.29 46.75 33.58
C GLY A 38 -25.58 45.93 33.71
N ALA A 39 -25.47 44.63 33.48
CA ALA A 39 -26.34 43.64 34.14
C ALA A 39 -25.45 42.56 34.78
N ALA A 40 -25.65 42.34 36.07
CA ALA A 40 -24.95 41.33 36.86
C ALA A 40 -25.09 39.94 36.21
N GLN A 41 -23.97 39.38 35.77
CA GLN A 41 -23.92 38.01 35.27
C GLN A 41 -24.16 37.04 36.43
N ALA A 42 -25.34 36.45 36.46
CA ALA A 42 -25.58 35.24 37.22
C ALA A 42 -24.56 34.19 36.76
N ARG A 43 -23.80 33.64 37.73
CA ARG A 43 -22.86 32.55 37.47
C ARG A 43 -23.61 31.40 36.76
N PRO A 44 -23.08 30.85 35.65
CA PRO A 44 -23.65 29.66 35.06
C PRO A 44 -23.64 28.54 36.11
N PRO A 45 -24.68 27.69 36.17
CA PRO A 45 -24.70 26.56 37.08
C PRO A 45 -23.49 25.68 36.78
N GLU A 46 -22.73 25.44 37.84
CA GLU A 46 -21.68 24.43 37.93
C GLU A 46 -22.17 23.15 37.26
N GLU A 47 -21.58 22.86 36.09
CA GLU A 47 -21.87 21.67 35.29
C GLU A 47 -21.47 20.49 36.15
N ARG A 48 -22.47 19.88 36.81
CA ARG A 48 -22.31 18.63 37.54
C ARG A 48 -21.69 17.65 36.55
N VAL A 49 -20.42 17.33 36.75
CA VAL A 49 -19.75 16.21 36.12
C VAL A 49 -20.62 14.99 36.42
N GLY A 50 -21.40 14.58 35.42
CA GLY A 50 -22.25 13.41 35.49
C GLY A 50 -21.41 12.17 35.80
N PRO A 51 -22.03 11.10 36.33
CA PRO A 51 -21.33 9.86 36.61
C PRO A 51 -20.55 9.43 35.36
N ALA A 52 -19.27 9.12 35.53
CA ALA A 52 -18.34 8.71 34.48
C ALA A 52 -19.08 7.86 33.44
N ALA A 53 -19.24 8.41 32.23
CA ALA A 53 -19.90 7.74 31.13
C ALA A 53 -19.27 6.35 31.01
N ARG A 54 -20.05 5.31 31.28
CA ARG A 54 -19.57 3.94 31.18
C ARG A 54 -19.10 3.74 29.74
N VAL A 55 -17.82 3.47 29.56
CA VAL A 55 -17.27 3.03 28.28
C VAL A 55 -18.14 1.87 27.81
N ALA A 56 -18.84 2.05 26.69
CA ALA A 56 -19.67 0.97 26.18
C ALA A 56 -18.73 -0.18 25.80
N ALA A 57 -19.10 -1.40 26.22
CA ALA A 57 -18.29 -2.56 25.91
C ALA A 57 -18.12 -2.70 24.39
N CYS A 58 -16.94 -3.17 23.98
CA CYS A 58 -16.70 -3.61 22.61
C CYS A 58 -17.67 -4.74 22.25
N VAL A 59 -18.25 -4.68 21.06
CA VAL A 59 -19.24 -5.66 20.57
C VAL A 59 -18.70 -6.35 19.33
N THR A 60 -18.53 -7.67 19.41
CA THR A 60 -18.19 -8.51 18.25
C THR A 60 -19.40 -8.68 17.35
N ARG A 61 -19.20 -8.58 16.03
CA ARG A 61 -20.23 -8.78 15.01
C ARG A 61 -19.76 -9.80 13.98
N ASP A 62 -20.21 -11.03 14.12
CA ASP A 62 -19.99 -12.07 13.12
C ASP A 62 -20.81 -11.80 11.84
N GLY A 63 -20.29 -12.21 10.70
CA GLY A 63 -20.89 -11.98 9.38
C GLY A 63 -20.74 -10.55 8.84
N SER A 64 -20.08 -9.64 9.57
CA SER A 64 -19.79 -8.29 9.08
C SER A 64 -18.65 -8.34 8.07
N GLN A 65 -19.01 -8.18 6.79
CA GLN A 65 -18.05 -8.33 5.70
C GLN A 65 -17.30 -7.04 5.42
N HIS A 66 -15.97 -7.14 5.36
CA HIS A 66 -15.08 -6.06 4.96
C HIS A 66 -14.04 -6.56 3.96
N VAL A 67 -13.62 -5.69 3.06
CA VAL A 67 -12.52 -5.95 2.13
C VAL A 67 -11.58 -4.78 2.16
N ASP A 68 -10.33 -5.03 2.53
CA ASP A 68 -9.33 -3.96 2.54
C ASP A 68 -8.83 -3.61 1.14
N TRP A 69 -7.99 -2.59 1.07
CA TRP A 69 -7.38 -2.14 -0.18
C TRP A 69 -6.44 -3.17 -0.84
N THR A 70 -5.97 -4.17 -0.08
CA THR A 70 -5.23 -5.31 -0.60
C THR A 70 -6.15 -6.44 -1.05
N GLY A 71 -7.47 -6.33 -0.85
CA GLY A 71 -8.40 -7.41 -1.15
C GLY A 71 -8.46 -8.50 -0.07
N ALA A 72 -7.83 -8.27 1.09
CA ALA A 72 -8.00 -9.14 2.25
C ALA A 72 -9.46 -9.05 2.72
N TRP A 73 -10.09 -10.21 2.87
CA TRP A 73 -11.49 -10.31 3.26
C TRP A 73 -11.58 -10.64 4.76
N PHE A 74 -12.50 -9.96 5.43
CA PHE A 74 -12.82 -10.15 6.84
C PHE A 74 -14.33 -10.38 6.94
N ASP A 75 -14.73 -11.35 7.75
CA ASP A 75 -16.14 -11.72 7.98
C ASP A 75 -16.64 -11.42 9.38
N HIS A 76 -15.83 -10.73 10.15
CA HIS A 76 -16.15 -10.31 11.50
C HIS A 76 -15.49 -8.96 11.75
N ASP A 77 -16.05 -8.22 12.69
CA ASP A 77 -15.40 -7.08 13.28
C ASP A 77 -15.76 -6.96 14.76
N VAL A 78 -15.08 -6.04 15.44
CA VAL A 78 -15.45 -5.58 16.77
C VAL A 78 -15.67 -4.10 16.73
N VAL A 79 -16.83 -3.66 17.20
CA VAL A 79 -17.18 -2.25 17.33
C VAL A 79 -16.86 -1.79 18.74
N CYS A 80 -15.94 -0.85 18.89
CA CYS A 80 -15.57 -0.24 20.16
C CYS A 80 -15.79 1.27 20.10
N ASP A 81 -15.98 1.90 21.26
CA ASP A 81 -15.78 3.35 21.36
C ASP A 81 -14.30 3.68 21.17
N ASN A 82 -14.01 4.87 20.66
CA ASN A 82 -12.65 5.32 20.39
C ASN A 82 -12.53 6.84 20.46
N THR A 83 -11.30 7.29 20.67
CA THR A 83 -10.92 8.69 20.47
C THR A 83 -10.65 8.93 18.99
N ARG A 84 -11.02 10.11 18.49
CA ARG A 84 -10.62 10.56 17.14
C ARG A 84 -9.10 10.58 17.00
N GLY A 85 -8.59 10.28 15.81
CA GLY A 85 -7.14 10.30 15.60
C GLY A 85 -6.71 9.80 14.23
N ASP A 86 -5.40 9.68 14.06
CA ASP A 86 -4.81 9.30 12.78
C ASP A 86 -4.76 7.78 12.61
N VAL A 87 -5.23 7.32 11.44
CA VAL A 87 -5.07 5.95 10.96
C VAL A 87 -3.82 5.90 10.08
N ARG A 88 -2.84 5.10 10.50
CA ARG A 88 -1.51 5.02 9.87
C ARG A 88 -1.37 3.79 8.98
N LEU A 89 -0.61 3.88 7.90
CA LEU A 89 -0.43 2.73 7.01
C LEU A 89 0.20 1.51 7.69
N GLN A 90 1.09 1.72 8.64
CA GLN A 90 1.80 0.70 9.41
C GLN A 90 1.70 0.98 10.91
N SER A 91 2.01 -0.03 11.72
CA SER A 91 1.94 0.01 13.19
C SER A 91 3.16 0.64 13.83
N PHE A 92 3.59 1.80 13.33
CA PHE A 92 4.69 2.56 13.91
C PHE A 92 4.41 4.05 13.79
N SER A 93 4.97 4.82 14.72
CA SER A 93 4.55 6.20 14.99
C SER A 93 4.89 7.19 13.87
N ASP A 94 5.94 6.91 13.09
CA ASP A 94 6.37 7.69 11.93
C ASP A 94 5.76 7.21 10.60
N SER A 95 4.92 6.17 10.62
CA SER A 95 4.22 5.70 9.42
C SER A 95 3.33 6.80 8.85
N PRO A 96 3.24 6.96 7.51
CA PRO A 96 2.32 7.89 6.88
C PRO A 96 0.88 7.73 7.40
N VAL A 97 0.23 8.86 7.66
CA VAL A 97 -1.20 8.94 7.98
C VAL A 97 -1.99 8.79 6.69
N VAL A 98 -2.78 7.72 6.57
CA VAL A 98 -3.58 7.42 5.36
C VAL A 98 -5.04 7.84 5.52
N ALA A 99 -5.53 7.92 6.74
CA ALA A 99 -6.85 8.45 7.04
C ALA A 99 -6.95 9.07 8.44
N ARG A 100 -8.06 9.76 8.71
CA ARG A 100 -8.48 10.20 10.04
C ARG A 100 -9.73 9.46 10.47
N MET A 101 -9.74 9.06 11.73
CA MET A 101 -10.92 8.57 12.44
C MET A 101 -11.63 9.77 13.08
N LEU A 102 -12.83 10.08 12.59
CA LEU A 102 -13.71 11.16 13.01
C LEU A 102 -14.87 10.65 13.88
N THR A 103 -15.29 9.41 13.66
CA THR A 103 -16.28 8.72 14.49
C THR A 103 -15.65 8.35 15.84
N THR A 104 -16.47 8.39 16.90
CA THR A 104 -16.06 7.98 18.26
C THR A 104 -16.53 6.57 18.61
N ARG A 105 -17.05 5.86 17.61
CA ARG A 105 -17.41 4.45 17.67
C ARG A 105 -17.17 3.84 16.30
N SER A 106 -16.19 2.95 16.21
CA SER A 106 -15.67 2.43 14.95
C SER A 106 -15.47 0.92 15.05
N TRP A 107 -15.39 0.26 13.88
CA TRP A 107 -15.16 -1.18 13.79
C TRP A 107 -13.69 -1.49 13.54
N PHE A 108 -13.23 -2.63 14.06
CA PHE A 108 -11.85 -3.10 13.93
C PHE A 108 -11.85 -4.58 13.57
N VAL A 109 -11.08 -4.97 12.55
CA VAL A 109 -11.11 -6.34 12.00
C VAL A 109 -10.00 -7.23 12.53
N CYS A 110 -8.86 -6.66 12.92
CA CYS A 110 -7.77 -7.42 13.56
C CYS A 110 -6.81 -6.48 14.32
N TRP A 111 -5.89 -7.05 15.11
CA TRP A 111 -4.81 -6.29 15.78
C TRP A 111 -3.42 -6.87 15.49
N LYS A 112 -2.39 -6.03 15.65
CA LYS A 112 -1.00 -6.49 15.73
C LYS A 112 -0.19 -5.65 16.73
N THR A 113 1.01 -6.12 17.06
CA THR A 113 1.97 -5.34 17.85
C THR A 113 2.78 -4.40 16.95
N GLY A 114 3.14 -3.24 17.48
CA GLY A 114 3.92 -2.22 16.80
C GLY A 114 4.75 -1.37 17.77
N ASP A 115 5.09 -0.15 17.36
CA ASP A 115 5.74 0.81 18.25
C ASP A 115 4.91 1.03 19.53
N PRO A 116 5.56 1.30 20.67
CA PRO A 116 4.88 1.74 21.87
C PRO A 116 4.05 2.99 21.59
N THR A 117 2.79 2.94 21.98
CA THR A 117 1.90 4.09 21.99
C THR A 117 2.24 5.02 23.16
N PRO A 118 1.79 6.29 23.15
CA PRO A 118 1.99 7.21 24.28
C PRO A 118 1.47 6.69 25.62
N ALA A 119 0.49 5.77 25.63
CA ALA A 119 -0.04 5.13 26.82
C ALA A 119 0.74 3.86 27.24
N GLY A 120 1.87 3.57 26.58
CA GLY A 120 2.77 2.47 26.94
C GLY A 120 2.37 1.08 26.44
N ASN A 121 1.22 0.93 25.78
CA ASN A 121 0.87 -0.34 25.11
C ASN A 121 1.42 -0.37 23.67
N SER A 122 1.58 -1.55 23.09
CA SER A 122 2.11 -1.73 21.72
C SER A 122 1.05 -2.24 20.74
N PHE A 123 -0.24 -2.11 21.06
CA PHE A 123 -1.30 -2.66 20.22
C PHE A 123 -1.75 -1.66 19.17
N TRP A 124 -2.02 -2.16 17.96
CA TRP A 124 -2.47 -1.39 16.82
C TRP A 124 -3.62 -2.14 16.14
N TYR A 125 -4.73 -1.45 15.90
CA TYR A 125 -5.97 -2.05 15.41
C TYR A 125 -6.21 -1.70 13.94
N TYR A 126 -6.41 -2.71 13.12
CA TYR A 126 -6.66 -2.54 11.69
C TYR A 126 -8.12 -2.18 11.43
N THR A 127 -8.34 -1.09 10.71
CA THR A 127 -9.64 -0.47 10.46
C THR A 127 -9.58 0.41 9.21
N GLN A 128 -10.71 0.97 8.81
CA GLN A 128 -10.82 2.00 7.79
C GLN A 128 -11.20 3.32 8.45
N GLY A 129 -10.41 4.38 8.22
CA GLY A 129 -10.74 5.73 8.70
C GLY A 129 -11.87 6.38 7.90
N ASP A 130 -12.51 7.39 8.49
CA ASP A 130 -13.65 8.10 7.93
C ASP A 130 -13.27 9.09 6.80
N GLU A 131 -12.08 9.70 6.92
CA GLU A 131 -11.56 10.68 5.95
C GLU A 131 -10.20 10.22 5.41
N ILE A 132 -10.08 10.04 4.09
CA ILE A 132 -8.81 9.71 3.43
C ILE A 132 -7.90 10.95 3.42
N VAL A 133 -6.73 10.85 4.04
CA VAL A 133 -5.76 11.96 4.15
C VAL A 133 -4.64 11.84 3.12
N SER A 134 -4.10 10.63 2.96
CA SER A 134 -3.03 10.38 1.99
C SER A 134 -3.19 8.99 1.39
N ARG A 135 -2.53 8.76 0.24
CA ARG A 135 -2.55 7.49 -0.48
C ARG A 135 -3.98 6.98 -0.73
N PRO A 136 -4.73 7.61 -1.67
CA PRO A 136 -6.09 7.19 -2.01
C PRO A 136 -6.21 5.71 -2.40
N SER A 137 -5.11 5.10 -2.88
CA SER A 137 -5.02 3.67 -3.16
C SER A 137 -5.23 2.79 -1.93
N ALA A 138 -4.89 3.25 -0.73
CA ALA A 138 -5.15 2.56 0.54
C ALA A 138 -6.61 2.69 1.01
N LYS A 139 -7.43 3.56 0.38
CA LYS A 139 -8.85 3.75 0.71
C LYS A 139 -9.12 3.99 2.20
N GLY A 140 -8.16 4.61 2.91
CA GLY A 140 -8.24 4.90 4.34
C GLY A 140 -8.03 3.72 5.28
N TRP A 141 -7.68 2.54 4.76
CA TRP A 141 -7.32 1.37 5.57
C TRP A 141 -5.93 1.52 6.19
N GLY A 142 -5.84 1.20 7.47
CA GLY A 142 -4.59 1.25 8.21
C GLY A 142 -4.82 0.89 9.67
N TYR A 143 -3.91 1.35 10.52
CA TYR A 143 -3.83 1.00 11.92
C TYR A 143 -4.09 2.21 12.80
N LEU A 144 -5.05 2.08 13.71
CA LEU A 144 -5.29 3.01 14.80
C LEU A 144 -4.49 2.56 16.03
N PRO A 145 -3.72 3.46 16.69
CA PRO A 145 -3.04 3.16 17.95
C PRO A 145 -4.00 2.67 19.04
N GLY A 146 -3.58 1.66 19.81
CA GLY A 146 -4.40 1.05 20.83
C GLY A 146 -4.82 1.99 21.95
N ASN A 147 -3.99 3.00 22.27
CA ASN A 147 -4.35 4.03 23.24
C ASN A 147 -5.55 4.92 22.81
N LEU A 148 -5.99 4.83 21.56
CA LEU A 148 -7.18 5.52 21.05
C LEU A 148 -8.42 4.62 21.01
N VAL A 149 -8.29 3.32 21.28
CA VAL A 149 -9.40 2.37 21.32
C VAL A 149 -9.84 2.17 22.76
N HIS A 150 -11.10 2.46 23.08
CA HIS A 150 -11.61 2.35 24.44
C HIS A 150 -12.03 0.90 24.71
N SER A 151 -11.07 0.10 25.15
CA SER A 151 -11.30 -1.27 25.61
C SER A 151 -10.76 -1.44 27.04
N GLY A 152 -11.47 -2.19 27.88
CA GLY A 152 -11.03 -2.45 29.27
C GLY A 152 -9.71 -3.23 29.37
N ALA A 153 -9.28 -3.87 28.29
CA ALA A 153 -7.98 -4.53 28.16
C ALA A 153 -7.54 -4.51 26.69
N HIS A 154 -6.23 -4.57 26.44
CA HIS A 154 -5.65 -4.74 25.11
C HIS A 154 -4.95 -6.11 25.00
N PRO A 155 -5.12 -6.87 23.89
CA PRO A 155 -5.99 -6.54 22.76
C PRO A 155 -7.46 -6.51 23.15
N ALA A 156 -8.28 -5.80 22.36
CA ALA A 156 -9.70 -5.62 22.69
C ALA A 156 -10.38 -6.99 22.55
N PRO A 157 -11.22 -7.39 23.51
CA PRO A 157 -11.89 -8.69 23.46
C PRO A 157 -12.62 -8.92 22.13
N GLY A 158 -12.42 -10.09 21.53
CA GLY A 158 -13.04 -10.48 20.27
C GLY A 158 -12.30 -10.03 19.00
N VAL A 159 -11.32 -9.13 19.08
CA VAL A 159 -10.51 -8.76 17.91
C VAL A 159 -9.40 -9.80 17.75
N PRO A 160 -9.32 -10.54 16.62
CA PRO A 160 -8.24 -11.50 16.43
C PRO A 160 -6.94 -10.82 16.00
N LYS A 161 -5.83 -11.53 16.15
CA LYS A 161 -4.53 -11.07 15.65
C LYS A 161 -4.51 -11.14 14.13
N CYS A 162 -3.95 -10.12 13.47
CA CYS A 162 -3.86 -10.07 12.02
C CYS A 162 -3.00 -11.23 11.47
N GLN A 163 -3.46 -11.88 10.40
CA GLN A 163 -2.80 -13.07 9.83
C GLN A 163 -1.35 -12.82 9.40
N TRP A 164 -1.06 -11.65 8.82
CA TRP A 164 0.30 -11.27 8.43
C TRP A 164 1.21 -11.02 9.63
N ALA A 165 0.69 -10.63 10.79
CA ALA A 165 1.50 -10.47 11.99
C ALA A 165 2.04 -11.82 12.50
N LEU A 166 1.28 -12.91 12.32
CA LEU A 166 1.73 -14.27 12.63
C LEU A 166 2.89 -14.69 11.71
N GLN A 167 2.86 -14.25 10.45
CA GLN A 167 3.91 -14.54 9.47
C GLN A 167 5.20 -13.79 9.80
N ASP A 168 5.11 -12.52 10.19
CA ASP A 168 6.26 -11.70 10.60
C ASP A 168 6.99 -12.30 11.82
N GLU A 169 6.23 -12.83 12.79
CA GLU A 169 6.79 -13.49 13.97
C GLU A 169 7.43 -14.85 13.65
N ALA A 170 6.80 -15.64 12.79
CA ALA A 170 7.38 -16.89 12.30
C ALA A 170 8.69 -16.64 11.54
N ALA A 171 8.76 -15.59 10.72
CA ALA A 171 9.96 -15.22 9.98
C ALA A 171 11.11 -14.77 10.91
N LYS A 172 10.81 -14.03 11.99
CA LYS A 172 11.81 -13.63 13.00
C LYS A 172 12.38 -14.84 13.74
N THR A 173 11.55 -15.84 14.01
CA THR A 173 11.97 -17.06 14.73
C THR A 173 12.86 -17.97 13.89
N GLN A 174 12.75 -17.89 12.56
CA GLN A 174 13.51 -18.73 11.62
C GLN A 174 14.83 -18.11 11.16
N SER A 175 15.20 -16.90 11.60
CA SER A 175 16.56 -16.38 11.40
C SER A 175 17.50 -17.00 12.44
N PRO A 176 18.50 -17.81 12.04
CA PRO A 176 19.49 -18.31 12.97
C PRO A 176 20.23 -17.12 13.56
N ALA A 177 20.21 -17.01 14.90
CA ALA A 177 21.05 -16.09 15.64
C ALA A 177 22.51 -16.35 15.26
N GLY A 178 23.10 -15.47 14.45
CA GLY A 178 24.53 -15.47 14.22
C GLY A 178 25.24 -15.28 15.56
N PRO A 179 26.36 -16.00 15.82
CA PRO A 179 27.05 -15.89 17.09
C PRO A 179 27.58 -14.46 17.26
N ALA A 180 27.38 -13.93 18.47
CA ALA A 180 27.89 -12.64 18.89
C ALA A 180 29.41 -12.60 18.72
N ALA A 181 29.88 -11.81 17.75
CA ALA A 181 31.29 -11.50 17.60
C ALA A 181 31.67 -10.43 18.64
N SER A 182 32.48 -10.86 19.59
CA SER A 182 33.15 -10.05 20.60
C SER A 182 33.94 -8.89 19.98
N HIS A 183 33.79 -7.71 20.58
CA HIS A 183 34.64 -6.55 20.36
C HIS A 183 36.11 -6.86 20.67
N GLY A 184 36.97 -6.67 19.68
CA GLY A 184 38.42 -6.59 19.83
C GLY A 184 38.94 -5.42 19.00
N ASP A 185 39.52 -4.44 19.68
CA ASP A 185 40.19 -3.28 19.11
C ASP A 185 41.33 -3.65 18.15
N ARG A 186 41.41 -2.97 16.99
CA ARG A 186 42.67 -2.39 16.47
C ARG A 186 42.48 -1.49 15.24
N ALA A 187 42.97 -0.27 15.40
CA ALA A 187 43.71 0.61 14.48
C ALA A 187 43.60 0.41 12.94
N ALA A 188 43.09 1.47 12.31
CA ALA A 188 43.52 2.12 11.07
C ALA A 188 44.33 1.33 10.02
N THR A 189 43.72 1.15 8.85
CA THR A 189 44.38 1.34 7.54
C THR A 189 43.37 1.86 6.53
N HIS A 190 43.76 2.93 5.82
CA HIS A 190 43.10 3.41 4.61
C HIS A 190 43.00 2.28 3.57
N GLY A 191 41.79 1.88 3.22
CA GLY A 191 41.50 0.91 2.17
C GLY A 191 40.35 1.42 1.31
N VAL A 192 40.64 1.61 0.03
CA VAL A 192 39.69 1.94 -1.04
C VAL A 192 38.46 1.03 -0.91
N ARG A 193 37.27 1.64 -0.84
CA ARG A 193 35.98 0.94 -0.87
C ARG A 193 35.89 0.12 -2.17
N ALA A 194 36.21 -1.16 -2.10
CA ALA A 194 35.80 -2.13 -3.08
C ALA A 194 34.27 -2.18 -3.04
N ALA A 195 33.63 -1.83 -4.16
CA ALA A 195 32.24 -2.17 -4.39
C ALA A 195 32.11 -3.67 -4.16
N ALA A 196 31.27 -4.08 -3.21
CA ALA A 196 31.00 -5.48 -2.95
C ALA A 196 30.54 -6.13 -4.25
N HIS A 197 31.42 -6.92 -4.86
CA HIS A 197 31.13 -7.72 -6.03
C HIS A 197 30.11 -8.76 -5.60
N ARG A 198 28.82 -8.50 -5.88
CA ARG A 198 27.79 -9.53 -5.75
C ARG A 198 28.17 -10.63 -6.74
N PRO A 199 28.14 -11.92 -6.33
CA PRO A 199 28.36 -13.01 -7.27
C PRO A 199 27.38 -12.82 -8.44
N SER A 200 27.93 -12.88 -9.66
CA SER A 200 27.18 -12.76 -10.91
C SER A 200 26.21 -13.94 -11.01
N GLY A 201 24.99 -13.78 -10.48
CA GLY A 201 23.96 -14.79 -10.62
C GLY A 201 23.60 -15.00 -12.09
N ILE A 202 23.14 -16.20 -12.42
CA ILE A 202 22.82 -16.57 -13.80
C ILE A 202 21.65 -15.72 -14.29
N CYS A 203 21.87 -14.84 -15.27
CA CYS A 203 20.83 -14.03 -15.89
C CYS A 203 20.97 -14.06 -17.42
N GLN A 204 19.97 -14.64 -18.10
CA GLN A 204 19.98 -14.87 -19.55
C GLN A 204 18.66 -14.39 -20.17
N LEU A 205 18.76 -13.60 -21.24
CA LEU A 205 17.60 -13.33 -22.10
C LEU A 205 17.27 -14.56 -22.95
N ARG A 206 16.02 -14.98 -22.92
CA ARG A 206 15.49 -16.04 -23.78
C ARG A 206 14.48 -15.46 -24.74
N SER A 207 14.54 -15.93 -25.97
CA SER A 207 13.54 -15.70 -27.01
C SER A 207 12.71 -16.97 -27.22
N ASN A 208 11.59 -16.84 -27.93
CA ASN A 208 10.70 -17.96 -28.29
C ASN A 208 10.07 -18.66 -27.07
N VAL A 209 9.97 -17.96 -25.94
CA VAL A 209 9.12 -18.36 -24.82
C VAL A 209 7.69 -17.84 -25.07
N SER A 210 6.73 -18.25 -24.25
CA SER A 210 5.38 -17.68 -24.30
C SER A 210 4.82 -17.58 -22.89
N HIS A 211 4.58 -16.36 -22.43
CA HIS A 211 3.94 -16.07 -21.16
C HIS A 211 2.76 -15.14 -21.40
N THR A 212 1.58 -15.53 -20.93
CA THR A 212 0.37 -14.70 -21.06
C THR A 212 -0.06 -14.18 -19.71
N ASP A 213 -0.14 -12.86 -19.57
CA ASP A 213 -0.55 -12.26 -18.31
C ASP A 213 -2.06 -12.34 -18.07
N PHE A 214 -2.49 -11.87 -16.90
CA PHE A 214 -3.88 -11.87 -16.50
C PHE A 214 -4.81 -11.01 -17.38
N THR A 215 -4.25 -10.11 -18.19
CA THR A 215 -4.99 -9.29 -19.17
C THR A 215 -5.08 -9.93 -20.54
N GLY A 216 -4.43 -11.08 -20.73
CA GLY A 216 -4.32 -11.76 -22.03
C GLY A 216 -3.16 -11.25 -22.89
N LYS A 217 -2.28 -10.38 -22.37
CA LYS A 217 -1.10 -9.92 -23.11
C LYS A 217 -0.06 -11.04 -23.16
N ASN A 218 0.36 -11.40 -24.37
CA ASN A 218 1.38 -12.40 -24.59
C ASN A 218 2.78 -11.78 -24.70
N PHE A 219 3.76 -12.41 -24.06
CA PHE A 219 5.16 -12.05 -24.06
C PHE A 219 5.99 -13.20 -24.62
N THR A 220 6.82 -12.91 -25.61
CA THR A 220 7.61 -13.94 -26.32
C THR A 220 9.10 -13.92 -25.98
N ARG A 221 9.46 -13.12 -24.97
CA ARG A 221 10.81 -12.96 -24.45
C ARG A 221 10.74 -12.86 -22.93
N ASP A 222 11.75 -13.40 -22.26
CA ASP A 222 11.96 -13.19 -20.83
C ASP A 222 13.44 -13.03 -20.50
N LEU A 223 13.71 -12.43 -19.36
CA LEU A 223 14.94 -12.53 -18.62
C LEU A 223 14.77 -13.68 -17.64
N TYR A 224 15.51 -14.76 -17.80
CA TYR A 224 15.58 -15.86 -16.84
C TYR A 224 16.77 -15.60 -15.92
N CYS A 225 16.52 -15.28 -14.65
CA CYS A 225 17.52 -14.70 -13.77
C CYS A 225 17.35 -15.16 -12.33
N GLU A 226 18.48 -15.35 -11.66
CA GLU A 226 18.50 -15.60 -10.22
C GLU A 226 17.91 -14.42 -9.45
N ASN A 227 17.23 -14.76 -8.36
CA ASN A 227 16.57 -13.82 -7.50
C ASN A 227 16.58 -14.33 -6.05
N VAL A 228 16.30 -13.43 -5.12
CA VAL A 228 15.96 -13.81 -3.75
C VAL A 228 14.44 -13.91 -3.61
N VAL A 229 13.99 -14.60 -2.56
CA VAL A 229 12.57 -14.60 -2.15
C VAL A 229 12.09 -13.15 -2.03
N GLY A 230 10.91 -12.87 -2.58
CA GLY A 230 10.42 -11.50 -2.67
C GLY A 230 8.94 -11.41 -2.98
N ASP A 231 8.38 -10.26 -2.65
CA ASP A 231 6.96 -9.96 -2.90
C ASP A 231 6.79 -9.41 -4.32
N VAL A 232 5.71 -9.85 -4.98
CA VAL A 232 5.30 -9.39 -6.31
C VAL A 232 4.13 -8.44 -6.13
N TYR A 233 4.32 -7.19 -6.55
CA TYR A 233 3.43 -6.07 -6.29
C TYR A 233 2.51 -5.77 -7.48
N ALA A 234 1.27 -5.36 -7.24
CA ALA A 234 0.31 -5.04 -8.30
C ALA A 234 0.76 -3.88 -9.22
N LYS A 235 1.64 -3.02 -8.70
CA LYS A 235 2.17 -1.80 -9.33
C LYS A 235 3.63 -1.59 -8.93
N THR A 236 4.31 -0.67 -9.61
CA THR A 236 5.72 -0.30 -9.39
C THR A 236 5.88 0.71 -8.22
N GLU A 237 5.25 0.41 -7.08
CA GLU A 237 5.24 1.25 -5.87
C GLU A 237 5.68 0.39 -4.67
N ASN A 238 6.47 0.94 -3.73
CA ASN A 238 7.01 0.18 -2.58
C ASN A 238 5.92 -0.39 -1.66
N TYR A 239 4.74 0.21 -1.71
CA TYR A 239 3.59 -0.12 -0.87
C TYR A 239 2.38 -0.52 -1.69
N ALA A 240 2.57 -0.94 -2.95
CA ALA A 240 1.49 -1.53 -3.70
C ALA A 240 1.02 -2.83 -3.04
N MET A 241 -0.18 -3.28 -3.41
CA MET A 241 -0.71 -4.55 -2.97
C MET A 241 0.20 -5.70 -3.44
N VAL A 242 0.57 -6.60 -2.54
CA VAL A 242 1.29 -7.83 -2.89
C VAL A 242 0.30 -8.84 -3.47
N VAL A 243 0.47 -9.15 -4.76
CA VAL A 243 -0.42 -10.05 -5.54
C VAL A 243 0.15 -11.45 -5.68
N GLY A 244 1.45 -11.61 -5.44
CA GLY A 244 2.10 -12.90 -5.40
C GLY A 244 3.41 -12.86 -4.64
N LYS A 245 4.05 -14.02 -4.51
CA LYS A 245 5.38 -14.15 -3.90
C LYS A 245 6.27 -15.03 -4.77
N LEU A 246 7.48 -14.56 -5.03
CA LEU A 246 8.57 -15.40 -5.53
C LEU A 246 9.22 -16.10 -4.34
N ILE A 247 9.23 -17.43 -4.40
CA ILE A 247 9.83 -18.35 -3.44
C ILE A 247 11.00 -19.08 -4.07
N THR A 248 10.93 -19.32 -5.38
CA THR A 248 12.05 -19.83 -6.17
C THR A 248 13.17 -18.79 -6.21
N THR A 249 14.41 -19.27 -6.27
CA THR A 249 15.61 -18.44 -6.38
C THR A 249 16.05 -18.23 -7.83
N LEU A 250 15.24 -18.70 -8.78
CA LEU A 250 15.45 -18.59 -10.21
C LEU A 250 14.09 -18.44 -10.89
N SER A 251 13.83 -17.27 -11.46
CA SER A 251 12.54 -16.89 -12.02
C SER A 251 12.68 -16.23 -13.38
N TRP A 252 11.56 -16.01 -14.07
CA TRP A 252 11.51 -15.32 -15.36
C TRP A 252 10.83 -13.96 -15.23
N PHE A 253 11.28 -12.98 -16.02
CA PHE A 253 10.78 -11.60 -16.02
C PHE A 253 10.57 -11.13 -17.45
N VAL A 254 9.37 -10.72 -17.82
CA VAL A 254 9.01 -10.52 -19.24
C VAL A 254 9.26 -9.10 -19.74
N CYS A 255 9.30 -8.12 -18.85
CA CYS A 255 9.57 -6.72 -19.15
C CYS A 255 9.96 -5.95 -17.88
N TRP A 256 10.33 -4.69 -18.03
CA TRP A 256 10.59 -3.78 -16.91
C TRP A 256 9.81 -2.47 -17.03
N GLU A 257 9.69 -1.74 -15.92
CA GLU A 257 9.09 -0.42 -15.87
C GLU A 257 9.75 0.46 -14.79
N THR A 258 9.67 1.78 -14.97
CA THR A 258 10.12 2.75 -13.97
C THR A 258 9.03 2.98 -12.93
N GLY A 259 9.40 2.99 -11.64
CA GLY A 259 8.48 3.19 -10.52
C GLY A 259 9.03 4.05 -9.39
N GLU A 260 8.57 3.77 -8.18
CA GLU A 260 9.11 4.36 -6.95
C GLU A 260 10.57 3.92 -6.71
N LEU A 261 11.32 4.80 -6.05
CA LEU A 261 12.66 4.50 -5.57
C LEU A 261 12.57 3.44 -4.47
N HIS A 262 13.37 2.37 -4.59
CA HIS A 262 13.38 1.26 -3.64
C HIS A 262 14.79 1.04 -3.07
N ALA A 263 14.95 0.05 -2.17
CA ALA A 263 16.21 -0.22 -1.46
C ALA A 263 17.44 -0.38 -2.36
N GLY A 264 17.27 -0.85 -3.60
CA GLY A 264 18.31 -0.90 -4.63
C GLY A 264 18.83 0.43 -5.18
N GLN A 265 18.38 1.58 -4.67
CA GLN A 265 18.80 2.92 -5.11
C GLN A 265 18.56 3.20 -6.61
N ASN A 266 17.61 2.50 -7.21
CA ASN A 266 17.10 2.79 -8.55
C ASN A 266 15.57 2.67 -8.55
N ARG A 267 14.96 2.90 -9.72
CA ARG A 267 13.51 2.93 -9.91
C ARG A 267 13.03 1.81 -10.83
N ILE A 268 13.81 0.75 -11.01
CA ILE A 268 13.51 -0.29 -12.00
C ILE A 268 12.76 -1.43 -11.33
N TRP A 269 11.64 -1.80 -11.93
CA TRP A 269 10.79 -2.89 -11.48
C TRP A 269 10.59 -3.88 -12.60
N TYR A 270 10.75 -5.18 -12.33
CA TYR A 270 10.60 -6.26 -13.29
C TYR A 270 9.23 -6.90 -13.18
N TYR A 271 8.57 -7.11 -14.32
CA TYR A 271 7.25 -7.73 -14.38
C TYR A 271 7.36 -9.25 -14.52
N THR A 272 6.63 -9.98 -13.69
CA THR A 272 6.73 -11.43 -13.54
C THR A 272 5.42 -12.00 -12.97
N GLN A 273 5.35 -13.32 -12.85
CA GLN A 273 4.31 -14.04 -12.12
C GLN A 273 4.92 -14.68 -10.87
N GLY A 274 4.31 -14.43 -9.71
CA GLY A 274 4.71 -15.07 -8.46
C GLY A 274 4.48 -16.59 -8.46
N ASP A 275 5.32 -17.34 -7.73
CA ASP A 275 5.16 -18.79 -7.51
C ASP A 275 3.90 -19.11 -6.68
N ARG A 276 3.53 -18.19 -5.79
CA ARG A 276 2.27 -18.24 -5.04
C ARG A 276 1.40 -17.06 -5.41
N ILE A 277 0.14 -17.35 -5.66
CA ILE A 277 -0.93 -16.36 -5.76
C ILE A 277 -1.32 -15.99 -4.33
N LEU A 278 -1.28 -14.69 -4.03
CA LEU A 278 -1.69 -14.18 -2.73
C LEU A 278 -2.98 -13.39 -2.92
N ASN A 279 -2.92 -12.08 -2.68
CA ASN A 279 -4.07 -11.23 -2.82
C ASN A 279 -4.43 -11.01 -4.30
N TRP A 280 -5.69 -10.65 -4.55
CA TRP A 280 -6.23 -10.39 -5.88
C TRP A 280 -6.09 -11.59 -6.86
N PRO A 281 -6.75 -12.74 -6.59
CA PRO A 281 -6.54 -13.99 -7.34
C PRO A 281 -6.76 -13.88 -8.86
N GLN A 282 -7.60 -12.96 -9.31
CA GLN A 282 -7.82 -12.69 -10.74
C GLN A 282 -6.57 -12.20 -11.47
N ARG A 283 -5.58 -11.65 -10.77
CA ARG A 283 -4.26 -11.33 -11.35
C ARG A 283 -3.35 -12.54 -11.47
N LYS A 284 -3.71 -13.68 -10.89
CA LYS A 284 -2.93 -14.93 -10.96
C LYS A 284 -1.46 -14.76 -10.55
N GLY A 285 -1.18 -13.87 -9.61
CA GLY A 285 0.19 -13.60 -9.15
C GLY A 285 1.03 -12.67 -10.04
N TRP A 286 0.46 -12.13 -11.12
CA TRP A 286 1.17 -11.23 -12.04
C TRP A 286 1.33 -9.81 -11.47
N GLY A 287 2.57 -9.34 -11.46
CA GLY A 287 2.93 -8.03 -10.94
C GLY A 287 4.42 -7.73 -11.09
N TYR A 288 4.88 -6.80 -10.28
CA TYR A 288 6.20 -6.19 -10.36
C TYR A 288 7.03 -6.49 -9.13
N ILE A 289 8.31 -6.77 -9.30
CA ILE A 289 9.27 -6.92 -8.22
C ILE A 289 10.39 -5.88 -8.38
N PRO A 290 10.88 -5.25 -7.31
CA PRO A 290 11.93 -4.24 -7.43
C PRO A 290 13.27 -4.89 -7.81
N ALA A 291 14.07 -4.19 -8.63
CA ALA A 291 15.28 -4.74 -9.23
C ALA A 291 16.30 -5.30 -8.23
N TYR A 292 16.39 -4.73 -7.02
CA TYR A 292 17.34 -5.19 -6.00
C TYR A 292 17.13 -6.63 -5.53
N ARG A 293 15.99 -7.24 -5.85
CA ARG A 293 15.66 -8.64 -5.57
C ARG A 293 16.22 -9.61 -6.62
N LEU A 294 16.69 -9.11 -7.76
CA LEU A 294 17.36 -9.90 -8.79
C LEU A 294 18.88 -9.76 -8.63
N THR A 295 19.63 -10.70 -9.21
CA THR A 295 21.10 -10.69 -9.23
C THR A 295 21.66 -10.05 -10.51
N THR A 296 20.94 -9.10 -11.10
CA THR A 296 21.39 -8.34 -12.28
C THR A 296 22.60 -7.48 -11.93
N THR A 297 23.51 -7.30 -12.89
CA THR A 297 24.68 -6.39 -12.73
C THR A 297 24.34 -4.94 -13.09
N VAL A 298 23.34 -4.73 -13.94
CA VAL A 298 22.86 -3.43 -14.42
C VAL A 298 21.34 -3.50 -14.55
N ASP A 299 20.67 -2.44 -14.12
CA ASP A 299 19.23 -2.25 -14.28
C ASP A 299 18.91 -1.00 -15.11
N PRO A 300 17.94 -1.06 -16.04
CA PRO A 300 17.26 -2.28 -16.48
C PRO A 300 18.22 -3.23 -17.20
N PHE A 301 17.95 -4.53 -17.11
CA PHE A 301 18.79 -5.53 -17.76
C PHE A 301 18.87 -5.27 -19.27
N PRO A 302 20.08 -5.13 -19.84
CA PRO A 302 20.23 -4.80 -21.26
C PRO A 302 19.51 -5.81 -22.17
N GLY A 303 18.62 -5.30 -23.02
CA GLY A 303 17.87 -6.10 -24.00
C GLY A 303 16.49 -6.60 -23.54
N LEU A 304 16.16 -6.52 -22.24
CA LEU A 304 14.79 -6.74 -21.79
C LEU A 304 13.92 -5.52 -22.15
N PRO A 305 12.75 -5.69 -22.78
CA PRO A 305 11.91 -4.55 -23.19
C PRO A 305 11.18 -3.91 -22.02
N ALA A 306 10.79 -2.64 -22.16
CA ALA A 306 9.89 -1.99 -21.22
C ALA A 306 8.45 -2.54 -21.36
N CYS A 307 7.66 -2.52 -20.28
CA CYS A 307 6.31 -3.10 -20.25
C CYS A 307 5.28 -2.34 -21.10
N VAL A 308 5.46 -1.04 -21.29
CA VAL A 308 4.66 -0.24 -22.23
C VAL A 308 5.18 -0.40 -23.66
N PRO A 309 4.35 -0.88 -24.61
CA PRO A 309 4.74 -0.86 -26.01
C PRO A 309 4.59 0.57 -26.52
N GLY A 310 5.69 1.30 -26.73
CA GLY A 310 5.53 2.67 -27.24
C GLY A 310 6.75 3.55 -27.49
N LYS A 311 7.96 3.21 -27.04
CA LYS A 311 9.19 3.85 -27.53
C LYS A 311 10.29 2.81 -27.63
N THR A 312 10.49 2.28 -28.83
CA THR A 312 11.77 1.73 -29.25
C THR A 312 12.86 2.70 -28.80
N SER A 313 13.72 2.26 -27.87
CA SER A 313 14.99 2.95 -27.62
C SER A 313 15.77 2.90 -28.94
N PRO A 314 16.19 4.04 -29.53
CA PRO A 314 17.04 4.03 -30.70
C PRO A 314 18.30 3.24 -30.38
N GLY A 315 18.64 2.32 -31.28
CA GLY A 315 19.51 1.19 -31.02
C GLY A 315 20.81 1.51 -30.28
N LEU A 316 21.02 0.79 -29.18
CA LEU A 316 22.37 0.39 -28.81
C LEU A 316 22.82 -0.61 -29.88
N LYS A 317 23.40 -0.10 -30.98
CA LYS A 317 24.12 -0.94 -31.93
C LYS A 317 25.20 -1.67 -31.14
N GLN A 318 25.05 -2.98 -31.06
CA GLN A 318 26.08 -3.89 -30.62
C GLN A 318 27.30 -3.62 -31.50
N ALA A 319 28.37 -3.09 -30.90
CA ALA A 319 29.64 -2.93 -31.57
C ALA A 319 30.20 -4.34 -31.81
N ALA A 320 29.86 -4.92 -32.97
CA ALA A 320 30.59 -6.03 -33.53
C ALA A 320 31.99 -5.51 -33.84
N GLY A 321 32.95 -5.89 -32.99
CA GLY A 321 34.35 -5.69 -33.25
C GLY A 321 34.79 -6.59 -34.39
N ASP A 322 34.89 -6.03 -35.59
CA ASP A 322 35.82 -6.52 -36.60
C ASP A 322 37.22 -6.13 -36.16
N ARG A 323 37.98 -7.10 -35.63
CA ARG A 323 39.44 -7.02 -35.63
C ARG A 323 39.95 -7.81 -36.83
N ARG A 324 40.61 -7.07 -37.72
CA ARG A 324 41.57 -7.58 -38.70
C ARG A 324 42.67 -8.39 -38.03
#